data_AF-A0A3R9WMX7-F1
#
_entry.id   AF-A0A3R9WMX7-F1
#
_cell.length_a   1.000
_cell.length_b   1.000
_cell.length_c   1.000
_cell.angle_alpha   90.00
_cell.angle_beta   90.00
_cell.angle_gamma   90.00
#
_symmetry.space_group_name_H-M   'P 1'
#
loop_
_entity.id
_entity.type
_entity.pdbx_description
1 polymer ?
#
loop_
_entity_poly.entity_id
_entity_poly.type
_entity_poly.pdbx_seq_one_letter_code
_entity_poly.pdbx_strand_id
1 'polypeptide(L)'
;LPSYTVGRIALLGDAAHAMTPHLGQGACQALEDAVTLAAALAATPTVDAALTRYDAERRPRSQAVARAARQAGRMGQQLSHPVAVALRNTAMRLTPSRASTRMILRHHTWSPPRLP
;
A
#
# COMPACT_ATOMS: atom_id res chain seq x y z
N LEU A 1 5.22 -8.00 -7.92
CA LEU A 1 6.45 -8.82 -8.03
C LEU A 1 6.37 -10.00 -7.06
N PRO A 2 6.98 -11.16 -7.35
CA PRO A 2 7.02 -12.31 -6.44
C PRO A 2 7.93 -12.09 -5.22
N SER A 3 8.98 -11.26 -5.36
CA SER A 3 9.89 -10.81 -4.31
C SER A 3 10.32 -9.37 -4.59
N TYR A 4 10.67 -8.60 -3.56
CA TYR A 4 11.33 -7.29 -3.62
C TYR A 4 12.84 -7.38 -3.47
N THR A 5 13.39 -8.58 -3.30
CA THR A 5 14.83 -8.76 -3.07
C THR A 5 15.40 -9.85 -3.97
N VAL A 6 16.65 -9.66 -4.39
CA VAL A 6 17.44 -10.61 -5.17
C VAL A 6 18.90 -10.51 -4.71
N GLY A 7 19.41 -11.56 -4.07
CA GLY A 7 20.74 -11.51 -3.44
C GLY A 7 20.82 -10.35 -2.44
N ARG A 8 21.77 -9.43 -2.64
CA ARG A 8 21.97 -8.24 -1.80
C ARG A 8 21.27 -6.98 -2.33
N ILE A 9 20.34 -7.14 -3.26
CA ILE A 9 19.60 -6.04 -3.88
C ILE A 9 18.20 -5.97 -3.29
N ALA A 10 17.75 -4.76 -2.94
CA ALA A 10 16.37 -4.47 -2.52
C ALA A 10 15.71 -3.49 -3.49
N LEU A 11 14.47 -3.77 -3.88
CA LEU A 11 13.59 -2.88 -4.60
C LEU A 11 12.64 -2.23 -3.59
N LEU A 12 12.43 -0.91 -3.72
CA LEU A 12 11.50 -0.15 -2.89
C LEU A 12 10.83 0.96 -3.71
N GLY A 13 9.74 1.51 -3.18
CA GLY A 13 8.96 2.52 -3.89
C GLY A 13 8.40 2.02 -5.23
N ASP A 14 8.34 2.90 -6.23
CA ASP A 14 7.72 2.55 -7.52
C ASP A 14 8.43 1.39 -8.25
N ALA A 15 9.72 1.19 -8.02
CA ALA A 15 10.46 0.04 -8.56
C ALA A 15 9.92 -1.31 -8.03
N ALA A 16 9.36 -1.32 -6.82
CA ALA A 16 8.79 -2.51 -6.20
C ALA A 16 7.27 -2.62 -6.38
N HIS A 17 6.55 -1.48 -6.31
CA HIS A 17 5.09 -1.46 -6.18
C HIS A 17 4.41 -0.25 -6.81
N ALA A 18 4.86 0.18 -7.99
CA ALA A 18 4.18 1.20 -8.79
C ALA A 18 2.64 1.01 -8.77
N MET A 19 1.94 2.09 -8.41
CA MET A 19 0.50 2.06 -8.18
C MET A 19 -0.20 3.27 -8.79
N THR A 20 -1.49 3.12 -9.06
CA THR A 20 -2.32 4.23 -9.52
C THR A 20 -2.47 5.30 -8.43
N PRO A 21 -2.61 6.58 -8.76
CA PRO A 21 -2.58 7.67 -7.79
C PRO A 21 -3.85 7.78 -6.93
N HIS A 22 -4.87 6.95 -7.15
CA HIS A 22 -6.22 7.12 -6.60
C HIS A 22 -6.34 7.04 -5.06
N LEU A 23 -5.29 6.63 -4.33
CA LEU A 23 -5.22 6.69 -2.87
C LEU A 23 -4.14 7.65 -2.34
N GLY A 24 -3.34 8.26 -3.21
CA GLY A 24 -2.23 9.13 -2.78
C GLY A 24 -1.17 8.43 -1.92
N GLN A 25 -1.07 7.09 -1.98
CA GLN A 25 -0.24 6.31 -1.05
C GLN A 25 1.17 5.99 -1.54
N GLY A 26 1.53 6.30 -2.80
CA GLY A 26 2.84 5.91 -3.35
C GLY A 26 4.02 6.39 -2.49
N ALA A 27 4.06 7.69 -2.18
CA ALA A 27 5.10 8.28 -1.33
C ALA A 27 5.07 7.72 0.10
N CYS A 28 3.88 7.55 0.70
CA CYS A 28 3.76 6.94 2.03
C CYS A 28 4.34 5.51 2.03
N GLN A 29 4.02 4.69 1.03
CA GLN A 29 4.55 3.33 0.93
C GLN A 29 6.07 3.31 0.73
N ALA A 30 6.63 4.23 -0.05
CA ALA A 30 8.08 4.36 -0.20
C ALA A 30 8.77 4.74 1.12
N LEU A 31 8.17 5.63 1.93
CA LEU A 31 8.69 5.96 3.26
C LEU A 31 8.61 4.77 4.22
N GLU A 32 7.47 4.07 4.25
CA GLU A 32 7.32 2.85 5.05
C GLU A 32 8.35 1.78 4.64
N ASP A 33 8.65 1.63 3.35
CA ASP A 33 9.69 0.73 2.87
C ASP A 33 11.07 1.11 3.42
N ALA A 34 11.44 2.40 3.32
CA ALA A 34 12.74 2.88 3.76
C ALA A 34 12.95 2.65 5.26
N VAL A 35 11.93 2.96 6.08
CA VAL A 35 11.99 2.76 7.54
C VAL A 35 12.05 1.27 7.88
N THR A 36 11.24 0.42 7.24
CA THR A 36 11.28 -1.03 7.49
C THR A 36 12.60 -1.66 7.04
N LEU A 37 13.16 -1.24 5.91
CA LEU A 37 14.46 -1.72 5.45
C LEU A 37 15.57 -1.34 6.43
N ALA A 38 15.60 -0.08 6.88
CA ALA A 38 16.56 0.39 7.87
C ALA A 38 16.45 -0.40 9.19
N ALA A 39 15.22 -0.60 9.69
CA ALA A 39 14.98 -1.38 10.90
C ALA A 39 15.39 -2.85 10.75
N ALA A 40 15.13 -3.47 9.59
CA ALA A 40 15.51 -4.85 9.33
C ALA A 40 17.05 -5.01 9.28
N LEU A 41 17.75 -4.07 8.63
CA LEU A 41 19.21 -4.05 8.57
C LEU A 41 19.84 -3.87 9.96
N ALA A 42 19.25 -3.03 10.79
CA ALA A 42 19.80 -2.75 12.12
C ALA A 42 19.50 -3.87 13.13
N ALA A 43 18.40 -4.61 12.95
CA ALA A 43 17.95 -5.66 13.88
C ALA A 43 18.40 -7.08 13.51
N THR A 44 19.11 -7.28 12.39
CA THR A 44 19.54 -8.61 11.93
C THR A 44 21.05 -8.67 11.68
N PRO A 45 21.69 -9.82 11.91
CA PRO A 45 23.15 -9.94 11.82
C PRO A 45 23.69 -10.01 10.39
N THR A 46 22.83 -10.28 9.40
CA THR A 46 23.24 -10.44 7.99
C THR A 46 22.30 -9.70 7.05
N VAL A 47 22.84 -9.20 5.94
CA VAL A 47 22.05 -8.54 4.89
C VAL A 47 20.95 -9.48 4.35
N ASP A 48 21.26 -10.75 4.14
CA ASP A 48 20.28 -11.71 3.62
C ASP A 48 19.09 -11.90 4.57
N ALA A 49 19.35 -11.94 5.88
CA ALA A 49 18.29 -11.99 6.90
C ALA A 49 17.47 -10.69 6.93
N ALA A 50 18.13 -9.53 6.83
CA ALA A 50 17.46 -8.23 6.75
C ALA A 50 16.52 -8.15 5.54
N LEU A 51 17.02 -8.54 4.37
CA LEU A 51 16.28 -8.48 3.11
C LEU A 51 15.12 -9.47 3.06
N THR A 52 15.28 -10.66 3.65
CA THR A 52 14.19 -11.63 3.80
C THR A 52 13.07 -11.04 4.68
N ARG A 53 13.43 -10.42 5.81
CA ARG A 53 12.48 -9.77 6.70
C ARG A 53 11.77 -8.59 6.02
N TYR A 54 12.54 -7.74 5.33
CA TYR A 54 12.01 -6.61 4.57
C TYR A 54 10.96 -7.05 3.53
N ASP A 55 11.26 -8.07 2.71
CA ASP A 55 10.31 -8.57 1.71
C ASP A 55 9.03 -9.09 2.37
N ALA A 56 9.16 -9.91 3.42
CA ALA A 56 8.04 -10.50 4.12
C ALA A 56 7.09 -9.46 4.75
N GLU A 57 7.62 -8.36 5.27
CA GLU A 57 6.83 -7.28 5.87
C GLU A 57 6.21 -6.35 4.81
N ARG A 58 7.00 -5.94 3.81
CA ARG A 58 6.62 -4.85 2.89
C ARG A 58 5.84 -5.31 1.67
N ARG A 59 6.14 -6.47 1.10
CA ARG A 59 5.48 -6.93 -0.13
C ARG A 59 3.98 -7.17 0.04
N PRO A 60 3.48 -7.85 1.08
CA PRO A 60 2.03 -8.04 1.25
C PRO A 60 1.28 -6.72 1.42
N ARG A 61 1.85 -5.79 2.20
CA ARG A 61 1.23 -4.49 2.53
C ARG A 61 1.17 -3.56 1.32
N SER A 62 2.31 -3.28 0.70
CA SER A 62 2.37 -2.38 -0.47
C SER A 62 1.51 -2.89 -1.63
N GLN A 63 1.51 -4.21 -1.88
CA GLN A 63 0.65 -4.81 -2.91
C GLN A 63 -0.85 -4.72 -2.56
N ALA A 64 -1.22 -4.81 -1.28
CA ALA A 64 -2.61 -4.60 -0.86
C ALA A 64 -3.07 -3.16 -1.11
N VAL A 65 -2.20 -2.17 -0.82
CA VAL A 65 -2.47 -0.75 -1.09
C VAL A 65 -2.56 -0.49 -2.59
N ALA A 66 -1.66 -1.07 -3.40
CA ALA A 66 -1.70 -0.93 -4.86
C ALA A 66 -2.99 -1.49 -5.47
N ARG A 67 -3.45 -2.67 -4.98
CA ARG A 67 -4.75 -3.25 -5.39
C ARG A 67 -5.92 -2.35 -5.00
N ALA A 68 -5.91 -1.82 -3.79
CA ALA A 68 -6.95 -0.90 -3.32
C ALA A 68 -6.98 0.39 -4.15
N ALA A 69 -5.83 0.94 -4.53
CA ALA A 69 -5.76 2.11 -5.38
C ALA A 69 -6.36 1.86 -6.77
N ARG A 70 -6.05 0.71 -7.36
CA ARG A 70 -6.65 0.29 -8.63
C ARG A 70 -8.16 0.12 -8.52
N GLN A 71 -8.67 -0.42 -7.41
CA GLN A 71 -10.10 -0.56 -7.17
C GLN A 71 -10.79 0.80 -6.99
N ALA A 72 -10.17 1.72 -6.25
CA ALA A 72 -10.66 3.09 -6.08
C ALA A 72 -10.78 3.82 -7.44
N GLY A 73 -9.81 3.65 -8.33
CA GLY A 73 -9.88 4.17 -9.71
C GLY A 73 -11.05 3.61 -10.51
N ARG A 74 -11.26 2.29 -10.43
CA ARG A 74 -12.35 1.58 -11.11
C ARG A 74 -13.73 2.04 -10.67
N MET A 75 -13.94 2.20 -9.37
CA MET A 75 -15.21 2.66 -8.79
C MET A 75 -15.40 4.17 -8.94
N GLY A 76 -14.28 4.90 -9.00
CA GLY A 76 -14.18 6.33 -9.19
C GLY A 76 -14.31 6.71 -10.67
N GLN A 77 -13.22 7.19 -11.25
CA GLN A 77 -13.20 7.88 -12.54
C GLN A 77 -13.41 6.97 -13.75
N GLN A 78 -13.16 5.66 -13.63
CA GLN A 78 -13.26 4.72 -14.75
C GLN A 78 -14.67 4.14 -14.95
N LEU A 79 -15.59 4.37 -14.01
CA LEU A 79 -16.98 3.95 -14.13
C LEU A 79 -17.74 4.94 -15.02
N SER A 80 -18.04 4.55 -16.26
CA SER A 80 -18.70 5.41 -17.25
C SER A 80 -20.18 5.11 -17.49
N HIS A 81 -20.66 3.90 -17.14
CA HIS A 81 -22.04 3.52 -17.40
C HIS A 81 -23.03 4.33 -16.54
N PRO A 82 -24.00 5.08 -17.12
CA PRO A 82 -24.84 6.04 -16.40
C PRO A 82 -25.59 5.44 -15.20
N VAL A 83 -26.16 4.24 -15.37
CA VAL A 83 -26.86 3.54 -14.28
C VAL A 83 -25.90 3.17 -13.14
N ALA A 84 -24.70 2.71 -13.46
CA ALA A 84 -23.72 2.32 -12.45
C ALA A 84 -23.22 3.55 -11.66
N VAL A 85 -23.04 4.68 -12.34
CA VAL A 85 -22.69 5.96 -11.71
C VAL A 85 -23.82 6.45 -10.79
N ALA A 86 -25.08 6.37 -11.24
CA ALA A 86 -26.23 6.75 -10.41
C ALA A 86 -26.34 5.89 -9.14
N LEU A 87 -26.21 4.57 -9.28
CA LEU A 87 -26.19 3.63 -8.16
C LEU A 87 -25.05 3.94 -7.19
N ARG A 88 -23.83 4.13 -7.70
CA ARG A 88 -22.65 4.45 -6.88
C ARG A 88 -22.84 5.76 -6.11
N ASN A 89 -23.34 6.81 -6.76
CA ASN A 89 -23.55 8.11 -6.11
C ASN A 89 -24.63 8.03 -5.02
N THR A 90 -25.70 7.28 -5.25
CA THR A 90 -26.75 7.06 -4.24
C THR A 90 -26.24 6.23 -3.08
N ALA A 91 -25.51 5.15 -3.34
CA ALA A 91 -24.86 4.36 -2.28
C ALA A 91 -23.89 5.21 -1.45
N MET A 92 -23.08 6.06 -2.08
CA MET A 92 -22.17 6.98 -1.38
C MET A 92 -22.93 7.98 -0.49
N ARG A 93 -24.06 8.53 -0.96
CA ARG A 93 -24.89 9.46 -0.16
C ARG A 93 -25.53 8.80 1.05
N LEU A 94 -25.89 7.53 0.93
CA LEU A 94 -26.55 6.76 1.99
C LEU A 94 -25.55 6.10 2.95
N THR A 95 -24.26 6.07 2.60
CA THR A 95 -23.23 5.45 3.44
C THR A 95 -22.99 6.30 4.70
N PRO A 96 -23.20 5.77 5.91
CA PRO A 96 -22.96 6.52 7.14
C PRO A 96 -21.50 6.98 7.27
N SER A 97 -21.28 8.18 7.81
CA SER A 97 -19.94 8.79 7.95
C SER A 97 -18.92 7.88 8.64
N ARG A 98 -19.34 7.08 9.62
CA ARG A 98 -18.46 6.11 10.30
C ARG A 98 -17.98 5.00 9.37
N ALA A 99 -18.85 4.53 8.47
CA ALA A 99 -18.51 3.49 7.52
C ALA A 99 -17.57 4.03 6.43
N SER A 100 -17.82 5.26 5.93
CA SER A 100 -16.92 5.90 4.97
C SER A 100 -15.56 6.23 5.57
N THR A 101 -15.49 6.76 6.80
CA THR A 101 -14.22 6.97 7.51
C THR A 101 -13.47 5.67 7.70
N ARG A 102 -14.14 4.59 8.13
CA ARG A 102 -13.49 3.28 8.30
C ARG A 102 -12.97 2.71 6.98
N MET A 103 -13.69 2.93 5.88
CA MET A 103 -13.26 2.52 4.54
C MET A 103 -12.00 3.27 4.10
N ILE A 104 -11.94 4.59 4.33
CA ILE A 104 -10.79 5.43 4.01
C ILE A 104 -9.57 5.04 4.84
N LEU A 105 -9.73 4.89 6.16
CA LEU A 105 -8.62 4.71 7.09
C LEU A 105 -7.98 3.31 7.05
N ARG A 106 -8.61 2.31 6.42
CA ARG A 106 -8.10 0.92 6.35
C ARG A 106 -6.68 0.80 5.81
N HIS A 107 -6.25 1.72 4.94
CA HIS A 107 -4.90 1.68 4.36
C HIS A 107 -3.88 2.54 5.12
N HIS A 108 -4.34 3.36 6.07
CA HIS A 108 -3.50 4.25 6.88
C HIS A 108 -2.99 3.62 8.19
N THR A 109 -3.40 2.39 8.50
CA THR A 109 -2.94 1.69 9.70
C THR A 109 -1.58 1.04 9.41
N TRP A 110 -0.52 1.80 9.61
CA TRP A 110 0.85 1.30 9.74
C TRP A 110 1.48 1.89 10.99
N SER A 111 2.35 1.11 11.64
CA SER A 111 3.13 1.57 12.77
C SER A 111 4.60 1.37 12.45
N PRO A 112 5.43 2.41 12.60
CA PRO A 112 6.84 2.31 12.28
C PRO A 112 7.52 1.27 13.20
N PRO A 113 8.41 0.42 12.66
CA PRO A 113 9.28 -0.38 13.50
C PRO A 113 10.22 0.54 14.29
N ARG A 114 10.64 0.08 15.48
CA ARG A 114 11.63 0.81 16.28
C ARG A 114 12.97 0.77 15.57
N LEU A 115 13.53 1.95 15.30
CA LEU A 115 14.91 2.11 14.89
C LEU A 115 15.79 2.13 16.15
N PRO A 116 16.97 1.48 16.14
CA PRO A 116 17.93 1.62 17.23
C PRO A 116 18.53 3.03 17.31
#